data_AF-A0A0E0IV69-F1
#
_entry.id   AF-A0A0E0IV69-F1
#
_cell.length_a   1.000
_cell.length_b   1.000
_cell.length_c   1.000
_cell.angle_alpha   90.00
_cell.angle_beta   90.00
_cell.angle_gamma   90.00
#
_symmetry.space_group_name_H-M   'P 1'
#
loop_
_entity.id
_entity.type
_entity.pdbx_description
1 polymer ?
#
loop_
_entity_poly.entity_id
_entity_poly.type
_entity_poly.pdbx_seq_one_letter_code
_entity_poly.pdbx_strand_id
1 'polypeptide(L)'
;MEGQKSGIESIHLDEELIHTHPQIIDKYLPSLEAHLVSVEFAVRKAIAEWGRSATDITHLIFSTYFGCRALSMDLQLVTLLGLHPSVSRIILSTHGCSGSGRALQLAKEIAENIYTYRQPSIKALLDFS
;
A
#
# COMPACT_ATOMS: atom_id res chain seq x y z
N MET A 1 -28.31 -16.66 25.18
CA MET A 1 -27.85 -15.41 24.54
C MET A 1 -26.45 -15.15 25.05
N GLU A 2 -25.42 -15.63 24.35
CA GLU A 2 -24.03 -15.38 24.75
C GLU A 2 -23.64 -13.96 24.31
N GLY A 3 -23.30 -13.12 25.30
CA GLY A 3 -22.80 -11.77 25.07
C GLY A 3 -21.46 -11.80 24.34
N GLN A 4 -21.26 -10.80 23.49
CA GLN A 4 -20.14 -10.67 22.55
C GLN A 4 -18.79 -10.61 23.29
N LYS A 5 -18.03 -11.73 23.29
CA LYS A 5 -16.75 -11.93 24.02
C LYS A 5 -15.52 -11.31 23.33
N SER A 6 -15.72 -10.36 22.42
CA SER A 6 -14.66 -9.92 21.50
C SER A 6 -13.65 -8.95 22.13
N GLY A 7 -14.00 -8.26 23.23
CA GLY A 7 -13.13 -7.27 23.87
C GLY A 7 -12.85 -6.02 23.02
N ILE A 8 -13.51 -5.85 21.87
CA ILE A 8 -13.37 -4.68 21.00
C ILE A 8 -14.38 -3.62 21.43
N GLU A 9 -13.90 -2.43 21.78
CA GLU A 9 -14.73 -1.30 22.24
C GLU A 9 -15.37 -0.54 21.07
N SER A 10 -14.63 -0.34 19.98
CA SER A 10 -15.13 0.29 18.77
C SER A 10 -14.43 -0.21 17.51
N ILE A 11 -15.12 -0.15 16.38
CA ILE A 11 -14.56 -0.39 15.05
C ILE A 11 -14.59 0.94 14.33
N HIS A 12 -13.43 1.42 13.89
CA HIS A 12 -13.35 2.69 13.17
C HIS A 12 -13.74 2.47 11.71
N LEU A 13 -14.85 3.08 11.32
CA LEU A 13 -15.38 3.09 9.97
C LEU A 13 -15.60 4.54 9.58
N ASP A 14 -15.10 4.93 8.40
CA ASP A 14 -15.30 6.28 7.89
C ASP A 14 -16.75 6.41 7.40
N GLU A 15 -17.59 7.10 8.20
CA GLU A 15 -19.02 7.23 7.93
C GLU A 15 -19.31 8.01 6.63
N GLU A 16 -18.48 9.01 6.31
CA GLU A 16 -18.61 9.81 5.09
C GLU A 16 -18.31 8.94 3.86
N LEU A 17 -17.26 8.12 3.97
CA LEU A 17 -16.87 7.18 2.92
C LEU A 17 -17.91 6.07 2.72
N ILE A 18 -18.52 5.56 3.80
CA ILE A 18 -19.60 4.56 3.72
C ILE A 18 -20.86 5.14 3.12
N HIS A 19 -21.24 6.36 3.51
CA HIS A 19 -22.40 7.04 2.94
C HIS A 19 -22.23 7.27 1.43
N THR A 20 -21.02 7.65 1.01
CA THR A 20 -20.70 7.89 -0.41
C THR A 20 -20.55 6.58 -1.21
N HIS A 21 -20.08 5.51 -0.57
CA HIS A 21 -19.84 4.21 -1.20
C HIS A 21 -20.44 3.04 -0.39
N PRO A 22 -21.77 2.88 -0.40
CA PRO A 22 -22.45 1.83 0.37
C PRO A 22 -22.06 0.40 -0.04
N GLN A 23 -21.46 0.23 -1.21
CA GLN A 23 -20.95 -1.06 -1.69
C GLN A 23 -19.82 -1.61 -0.80
N ILE A 24 -19.14 -0.76 -0.03
CA ILE A 24 -18.03 -1.19 0.84
C ILE A 24 -18.51 -2.12 1.95
N ILE A 25 -19.69 -1.86 2.51
CA ILE A 25 -20.27 -2.63 3.61
C ILE A 25 -21.18 -3.77 3.12
N ASP A 26 -21.63 -3.71 1.86
CA ASP A 26 -22.44 -4.76 1.27
C ASP A 26 -21.56 -5.86 0.64
N LYS A 27 -21.56 -7.01 1.29
CA LYS A 27 -20.80 -8.20 0.87
C LYS A 27 -21.16 -8.70 -0.54
N TYR A 28 -22.35 -8.38 -1.03
CA TYR A 28 -22.86 -8.88 -2.31
C TYR A 28 -22.66 -7.90 -3.46
N LEU A 29 -22.26 -6.66 -3.17
CA LEU A 29 -22.00 -5.65 -4.19
C LEU A 29 -20.54 -5.65 -4.65
N PRO A 30 -20.28 -5.39 -5.94
CA PRO A 30 -18.92 -5.17 -6.42
C PRO A 30 -18.39 -3.86 -5.82
N SER A 31 -17.40 -3.98 -4.94
CA SER A 31 -16.87 -2.85 -4.15
C SER A 31 -15.41 -2.52 -4.46
N LEU A 32 -14.83 -3.10 -5.51
CA LEU A 32 -13.42 -2.93 -5.85
C LEU A 32 -13.05 -1.44 -6.03
N GLU A 33 -13.84 -0.73 -6.83
CA GLU A 33 -13.66 0.70 -7.10
C GLU A 33 -13.84 1.55 -5.83
N ALA A 34 -14.77 1.16 -4.97
CA ALA A 34 -14.99 1.84 -3.70
C ALA A 34 -13.83 1.65 -2.70
N HIS A 35 -13.23 0.46 -2.68
CA HIS A 35 -12.01 0.22 -1.89
C HIS A 35 -10.81 1.01 -2.42
N LEU A 36 -10.74 1.24 -3.74
CA LEU A 36 -9.72 2.09 -4.35
C LEU A 36 -9.81 3.54 -3.86
N VAL A 37 -11.01 4.09 -3.75
CA VAL A 37 -11.21 5.47 -3.23
C VAL A 37 -10.66 5.61 -1.81
N SER A 38 -10.95 4.63 -0.93
CA SER A 38 -10.44 4.65 0.46
C SER A 38 -8.92 4.60 0.51
N VAL A 39 -8.32 3.72 -0.30
CA VAL A 39 -6.86 3.59 -0.40
C VAL A 39 -6.24 4.88 -0.94
N GLU A 40 -6.81 5.45 -2.01
CA GLU A 40 -6.32 6.69 -2.60
C GLU A 40 -6.32 7.84 -1.59
N PHE A 41 -7.42 8.00 -0.85
CA PHE A 41 -7.53 9.03 0.19
C PHE A 41 -6.43 8.89 1.25
N ALA A 42 -6.22 7.67 1.75
CA ALA A 42 -5.17 7.39 2.72
C ALA A 42 -3.77 7.70 2.18
N VAL A 43 -3.49 7.32 0.93
CA VAL A 43 -2.18 7.57 0.31
C VAL A 43 -1.95 9.06 0.05
N ARG A 44 -2.98 9.80 -0.42
CA ARG A 44 -2.88 11.26 -0.59
C ARG A 44 -2.56 11.97 0.72
N LYS A 45 -3.18 11.55 1.82
CA LYS A 45 -2.89 12.08 3.15
C LYS A 45 -1.44 11.81 3.56
N ALA A 46 -0.95 10.60 3.34
CA ALA A 46 0.44 10.24 3.64
C ALA A 46 1.47 11.01 2.77
N ILE A 47 1.18 11.21 1.48
CA ILE A 47 2.03 12.02 0.58
C ILE A 47 2.04 13.49 1.05
N ALA A 48 0.88 14.03 1.44
CA ALA A 48 0.78 15.38 1.97
C ALA A 48 1.58 15.56 3.27
N GLU A 49 1.54 14.57 4.17
CA GLU A 49 2.36 14.54 5.39
C GLU A 49 3.86 14.42 5.09
N TRP A 50 4.23 13.63 4.07
CA TRP A 50 5.62 13.50 3.63
C TRP A 50 6.18 14.79 3.02
N GLY A 51 5.33 15.64 2.43
CA GLY A 51 5.68 16.98 1.94
C GLY A 51 6.49 17.01 0.64
N ARG A 52 6.57 15.89 -0.08
CA ARG A 52 7.28 15.79 -1.38
C ARG A 52 6.33 15.44 -2.51
N SER A 53 6.80 15.58 -3.75
CA SER A 53 6.00 15.24 -4.93
C SER A 53 5.73 13.74 -4.98
N ALA A 54 4.52 13.37 -5.39
CA ALA A 54 4.15 11.98 -5.66
C ALA A 54 5.05 11.32 -6.72
N THR A 55 5.61 12.10 -7.64
CA THR A 55 6.57 11.64 -8.65
C THR A 55 7.91 11.18 -8.07
N ASP A 56 8.25 11.58 -6.84
CA ASP A 56 9.49 11.16 -6.17
C ASP A 56 9.40 9.73 -5.62
N ILE A 57 8.20 9.14 -5.62
CA ILE A 57 7.97 7.77 -5.19
C ILE A 57 8.58 6.82 -6.23
N THR A 58 9.54 6.02 -5.78
CA THR A 58 10.27 5.07 -6.64
C THR A 58 9.67 3.66 -6.61
N HIS A 59 9.05 3.27 -5.50
CA HIS A 59 8.51 1.94 -5.27
C HIS A 59 7.13 2.02 -4.60
N LEU A 60 6.19 1.22 -5.09
CA LEU A 60 4.87 1.02 -4.52
C LEU A 60 4.75 -0.44 -4.07
N ILE A 61 4.63 -0.67 -2.76
CA ILE A 61 4.38 -1.99 -2.19
C ILE A 61 2.91 -2.05 -1.76
N PHE A 62 2.13 -2.84 -2.48
CA PHE A 62 0.69 -2.95 -2.28
C PHE A 62 0.33 -4.28 -1.62
N SER A 63 0.01 -4.27 -0.33
CA SER A 63 -0.48 -5.46 0.38
C SER A 63 -2.00 -5.46 0.46
N THR A 64 -2.62 -6.53 -0.01
CA THR A 64 -4.07 -6.66 -0.05
C THR A 64 -4.49 -8.12 0.02
N TYR A 65 -5.73 -8.38 0.44
CA TYR A 65 -6.31 -9.72 0.43
C TYR A 65 -7.28 -9.94 -0.75
N PHE A 66 -7.47 -8.95 -1.63
CA PHE A 66 -8.41 -9.03 -2.77
C PHE A 66 -7.95 -9.93 -3.94
N GLY A 67 -6.98 -10.83 -3.71
CA GLY A 67 -6.52 -11.82 -4.69
C GLY A 67 -6.04 -11.19 -6.00
N CYS A 68 -6.44 -11.75 -7.14
CA CYS A 68 -6.06 -11.24 -8.48
C CYS A 68 -6.57 -9.82 -8.77
N ARG A 69 -7.59 -9.33 -8.06
CA ARG A 69 -8.09 -7.95 -8.24
C ARG A 69 -7.08 -6.89 -7.75
N ALA A 70 -6.10 -7.30 -6.93
CA ALA A 70 -4.98 -6.48 -6.51
C ALA A 70 -4.15 -5.89 -7.66
N LEU A 71 -3.97 -6.66 -8.74
CA LEU A 71 -3.21 -6.29 -9.95
C LEU A 71 -3.91 -5.25 -10.82
N SER A 72 -5.23 -5.09 -10.64
CA SER A 72 -5.97 -4.00 -11.28
C SER A 72 -5.91 -2.74 -10.43
N MET A 73 -5.89 -2.91 -9.10
CA MET A 73 -5.90 -1.81 -8.16
C MET A 73 -4.58 -1.00 -8.13
N ASP A 74 -3.42 -1.66 -8.17
CA ASP A 74 -2.12 -0.96 -8.14
C ASP A 74 -1.91 -0.08 -9.38
N LEU A 75 -2.36 -0.53 -10.55
CA LEU A 75 -2.27 0.24 -11.80
C LEU A 75 -3.20 1.47 -11.77
N GLN A 76 -4.44 1.26 -11.34
CA GLN A 76 -5.39 2.36 -11.16
C GLN A 76 -4.87 3.38 -10.15
N LEU A 77 -4.33 2.92 -9.03
CA LEU A 77 -3.76 3.76 -7.97
C LEU A 77 -2.57 4.59 -8.45
N VAL A 78 -1.65 4.01 -9.23
CA VAL A 78 -0.54 4.76 -9.86
C VAL A 78 -1.06 5.92 -10.70
N THR A 79 -2.10 5.67 -11.49
CA THR A 79 -2.68 6.65 -12.40
C THR A 79 -3.39 7.77 -11.63
N LEU A 80 -4.20 7.41 -10.64
CA LEU A 80 -4.97 8.36 -9.82
C LEU A 80 -4.07 9.27 -8.98
N LEU A 81 -2.99 8.72 -8.43
CA LEU A 81 -2.05 9.46 -7.58
C LEU A 81 -1.01 10.26 -8.37
N GLY A 82 -0.93 10.08 -9.70
CA GLY A 82 0.07 10.74 -10.53
C GLY A 82 1.50 10.30 -10.18
N LEU A 83 1.69 9.02 -9.86
CA LEU A 83 3.03 8.47 -9.60
C LEU A 83 3.85 8.44 -10.91
N HIS A 84 5.18 8.40 -10.77
CA HIS A 84 6.05 8.33 -11.94
C HIS A 84 5.78 7.04 -12.74
N PRO A 85 5.72 7.07 -14.09
CA PRO A 85 5.41 5.88 -14.90
C PRO A 85 6.37 4.69 -14.71
N SER A 86 7.62 4.96 -14.31
CA SER A 86 8.64 3.95 -14.01
C SER A 86 8.64 3.48 -12.56
N VAL A 87 7.61 3.80 -11.76
CA VAL A 87 7.50 3.31 -10.38
C VAL A 87 7.49 1.78 -10.35
N SER A 88 8.36 1.18 -9.54
CA SER A 88 8.41 -0.27 -9.36
C SER A 88 7.25 -0.70 -8.47
N ARG A 89 6.39 -1.59 -8.97
CA ARG A 89 5.19 -2.08 -8.25
C ARG A 89 5.41 -3.50 -7.74
N ILE A 90 5.18 -3.70 -6.46
CA ILE A 90 5.28 -5.00 -5.79
C ILE A 90 3.95 -5.27 -5.10
N ILE A 91 3.31 -6.39 -5.41
CA ILE A 91 1.99 -6.74 -4.87
C ILE A 91 2.10 -7.96 -3.96
N LEU A 92 1.50 -7.85 -2.77
CA LEU A 92 1.46 -8.89 -1.75
C LEU A 92 0.00 -9.30 -1.50
N SER A 93 -0.54 -10.20 -2.33
CA SER A 93 -1.98 -10.53 -2.38
C SER A 93 -2.47 -11.66 -1.44
N THR A 94 -1.59 -12.29 -0.65
CA THR A 94 -1.90 -13.57 0.02
C THR A 94 -1.55 -13.62 1.50
N HIS A 95 -1.10 -12.51 2.08
CA HIS A 95 -0.51 -12.51 3.43
C HIS A 95 -1.49 -12.18 4.56
N GLY A 96 -2.75 -11.82 4.26
CA GLY A 96 -3.74 -11.47 5.29
C GLY A 96 -3.17 -10.46 6.29
N CYS A 97 -3.39 -10.71 7.59
CA CYS A 97 -2.93 -9.80 8.66
C CYS A 97 -1.40 -9.68 8.81
N SER A 98 -0.61 -10.62 8.28
CA SER A 98 0.86 -10.54 8.33
C SER A 98 1.47 -9.78 7.14
N GLY A 99 0.63 -9.36 6.18
CA GLY A 99 1.07 -8.66 4.97
C GLY A 99 1.76 -7.34 5.25
N SER A 100 1.32 -6.59 6.27
CA SER A 100 1.94 -5.32 6.66
C SER A 100 3.39 -5.48 7.12
N GLY A 101 3.67 -6.49 7.95
CA GLY A 101 5.03 -6.79 8.41
C GLY A 101 5.96 -7.13 7.25
N ARG A 102 5.51 -7.98 6.32
CA ARG A 102 6.29 -8.32 5.13
C ARG A 102 6.48 -7.13 4.19
N ALA A 103 5.47 -6.28 4.03
CA ALA A 103 5.55 -5.07 3.23
C ALA A 103 6.61 -4.11 3.76
N LEU A 104 6.65 -3.86 5.07
CA LEU A 104 7.66 -3.02 5.71
C LEU A 104 9.06 -3.60 5.62
N GLN A 105 9.20 -4.92 5.80
CA GLN A 105 10.50 -5.59 5.62
C GLN A 105 11.03 -5.43 4.20
N LEU A 106 10.19 -5.63 3.19
CA LEU A 106 10.54 -5.41 1.79
C LEU A 106 10.88 -3.94 1.52
N ALA A 107 10.10 -3.00 2.06
CA ALA A 107 10.36 -1.58 1.92
C ALA A 107 11.76 -1.22 2.44
N LYS A 108 12.13 -1.78 3.60
CA LYS A 108 13.46 -1.62 4.19
C LYS A 108 14.55 -2.18 3.26
N GLU A 109 14.44 -3.44 2.87
CA GLU A 109 15.43 -4.11 2.01
C GLU A 109 15.67 -3.32 0.72
N ILE A 110 14.59 -2.83 0.10
CA ILE A 110 14.66 -2.04 -1.13
C ILE A 110 15.32 -0.69 -0.88
N ALA A 111 14.92 0.04 0.17
CA ALA A 111 15.47 1.35 0.48
C ALA A 111 16.98 1.30 0.80
N GLU A 112 17.41 0.31 1.59
CA GLU A 112 18.82 0.08 1.93
C GLU A 112 19.64 -0.32 0.69
N ASN A 113 19.06 -1.14 -0.18
CA ASN A 113 19.74 -1.60 -1.39
C ASN A 113 19.89 -0.49 -2.43
N ILE A 114 18.87 0.35 -2.64
CA ILE A 114 18.96 1.50 -3.54
C ILE A 114 20.00 2.51 -3.05
N TYR A 115 20.10 2.71 -1.73
CA TYR A 115 21.16 3.53 -1.15
C TYR A 115 22.55 2.95 -1.42
N THR A 116 22.71 1.63 -1.25
CA THR A 116 23.98 0.93 -1.48
C THR A 116 24.41 0.98 -2.95
N TYR A 117 23.50 0.79 -3.90
CA TYR A 117 23.81 0.92 -5.34
C TYR A 117 24.01 2.37 -5.81
N ARG A 118 23.48 3.36 -5.09
CA ARG A 118 23.73 4.80 -5.35
C ARG A 118 25.02 5.33 -4.72
N GLN A 119 25.73 4.53 -3.92
CA GLN A 119 27.09 4.82 -3.44
C GLN A 119 28.10 3.97 -4.25
N PRO A 120 28.85 4.53 -5.22
CA PRO A 120 29.79 3.75 -6.04
C PRO A 120 31.04 3.22 -5.30
N SER A 121 31.08 3.19 -3.97
CA SER A 121 32.30 2.89 -3.23
C SER A 121 32.03 2.02 -2.02
N ILE A 122 32.44 0.75 -2.10
CA ILE A 122 33.26 0.04 -1.09
C ILE A 122 33.52 -1.41 -1.57
N LYS A 123 32.56 -2.09 -2.24
CA LYS A 123 32.80 -3.46 -2.72
C LYS A 123 33.77 -3.55 -3.91
N ALA A 124 33.76 -2.57 -4.82
CA ALA A 124 34.69 -2.52 -5.95
C ALA A 124 36.16 -2.23 -5.54
N LEU A 125 36.42 -1.82 -4.29
CA LEU A 125 37.76 -1.52 -3.77
C LEU A 125 38.36 -2.66 -2.93
N LEU A 126 37.55 -3.62 -2.50
CA LEU A 126 38.02 -4.81 -1.77
C LEU A 126 38.21 -6.05 -2.67
N ASP A 127 37.74 -5.99 -3.91
CA ASP A 127 37.98 -7.03 -4.92
C ASP A 127 39.31 -6.77 -5.72
N PHE A 128 40.15 -5.81 -5.28
CA PHE A 128 41.45 -5.44 -5.89
C PHE A 128 42.65 -5.37 -4.91
N SER A 129 42.52 -5.91 -3.69
CA SER A 129 43.64 -6.12 -2.74
C SER A 129 43.73 -7.58 -2.34
#